data_AF-A0A7V2SRH8-F1
#
_entry.id   AF-A0A7V2SRH8-F1
#
_cell.length_a   1.000
_cell.length_b   1.000
_cell.length_c   1.000
_cell.angle_alpha   90.00
_cell.angle_beta   90.00
_cell.angle_gamma   90.00
#
_symmetry.space_group_name_H-M   'P 1'
#
loop_
_entity.id
_entity.type
_entity.pdbx_description
1 polymer ?
#
loop_
_entity_poly.entity_id
_entity_poly.type
_entity_poly.pdbx_seq_one_letter_code
_entity_poly.pdbx_strand_id
1 'polypeptide(L)' 'ESFKLSKNLIHLFLRKLPAVTKHDKWNFIYFPDLGTKLMINNKKVYHLVGSELNRALLDSWVNKNPILTNTLFRRLLELQ' A
#
# COMPACT_ATOMS: atom_id res chain seq x y z
N GLU A 1 -8.32 19.60 0.88
CA GLU A 1 -9.28 18.61 1.44
C GLU A 1 -8.51 17.39 1.91
N SER A 2 -8.75 16.92 3.13
CA SER A 2 -8.06 15.75 3.69
C SER A 2 -8.64 14.47 3.10
N PHE A 3 -7.85 13.84 2.22
CA PHE A 3 -8.19 12.57 1.59
C PHE A 3 -8.44 11.48 2.65
N LYS A 4 -9.64 10.87 2.65
CA LYS A 4 -10.05 9.87 3.65
C LYS A 4 -10.03 8.46 3.05
N LEU A 5 -8.97 7.71 3.31
CA LEU A 5 -8.82 6.33 2.86
C LEU A 5 -9.87 5.42 3.50
N SER A 6 -10.68 4.72 2.69
CA SER A 6 -11.69 3.79 3.17
C SER A 6 -11.07 2.57 3.85
N LYS A 7 -11.51 2.26 5.08
CA LYS A 7 -11.08 1.07 5.84
C LYS A 7 -11.36 -0.23 5.08
N ASN A 8 -12.44 -0.28 4.31
CA ASN A 8 -12.80 -1.47 3.54
C ASN A 8 -11.80 -1.73 2.41
N LEU A 9 -11.30 -0.68 1.76
CA LEU A 9 -10.27 -0.82 0.74
C LEU A 9 -8.94 -1.29 1.32
N ILE A 10 -8.59 -0.83 2.53
CA ILE A 10 -7.41 -1.31 3.26
C ILE A 10 -7.54 -2.82 3.54
N HIS A 11 -8.68 -3.26 4.09
CA HIS A 11 -8.90 -4.69 4.36
C HIS A 11 -8.87 -5.55 3.09
N LEU A 12 -9.51 -5.10 2.00
CA LEU A 12 -9.48 -5.81 0.73
C LEU A 12 -8.07 -5.89 0.16
N PHE A 13 -7.26 -4.84 0.33
CA PHE A 13 -5.86 -4.85 -0.06
C PHE A 13 -5.05 -5.84 0.77
N LEU A 14 -5.14 -5.76 2.10
CA LEU A 14 -4.43 -6.65 3.03
C LEU A 14 -4.74 -8.13 2.80
N ARG A 15 -6.00 -8.48 2.53
CA ARG A 15 -6.41 -9.86 2.24
C ARG A 15 -5.79 -10.44 0.96
N LYS A 16 -5.33 -9.59 0.04
CA LYS A 16 -4.68 -10.02 -1.20
C LYS A 16 -3.15 -10.09 -1.06
N LEU A 17 -2.61 -9.68 0.08
CA LEU A 17 -1.19 -9.77 0.36
C LEU A 17 -0.87 -11.18 0.86
N PRO A 18 0.20 -11.81 0.36
CA PRO A 18 0.69 -13.06 0.90
C PRO A 18 1.30 -12.81 2.29
N ALA A 19 1.47 -13.89 3.06
CA ALA A 19 2.17 -13.84 4.34
C ALA A 19 3.59 -13.29 4.15
N VAL A 20 4.01 -12.40 5.05
CA VAL A 20 5.34 -11.77 5.02
C VAL A 20 6.38 -12.79 5.49
N THR A 21 7.42 -13.04 4.70
CA THR A 21 8.58 -13.82 5.13
C THR A 21 9.76 -12.92 5.49
N LYS A 22 10.57 -13.38 6.46
CA LYS A 22 11.82 -12.71 6.81
C LYS A 22 12.69 -12.73 5.55
N HIS A 23 13.10 -11.55 5.07
CA HIS A 23 13.88 -11.29 3.84
C HIS A 23 13.10 -11.02 2.54
N ASP A 24 11.76 -10.94 2.56
CA ASP A 24 11.04 -10.52 1.36
C ASP A 24 11.37 -9.08 0.94
N LYS A 25 11.67 -8.90 -0.36
CA LYS A 25 11.79 -7.57 -0.97
C LYS A 25 10.48 -7.19 -1.64
N TRP A 26 9.81 -6.20 -1.07
CA TRP A 26 8.55 -5.66 -1.56
C TRP A 26 8.83 -4.43 -2.42
N ASN A 27 8.52 -4.52 -3.72
CA ASN A 27 8.61 -3.39 -4.62
C ASN A 27 7.21 -2.94 -5.00
N PHE A 28 6.90 -1.68 -4.72
CA PHE A 28 5.69 -1.04 -5.17
C PHE A 28 6.03 -0.10 -6.33
N ILE A 29 5.44 -0.35 -7.48
CA ILE A 29 5.73 0.39 -8.72
C ILE A 29 4.45 1.11 -9.14
N TYR A 30 4.42 2.42 -8.97
CA TYR A 30 3.28 3.24 -9.36
C TYR A 30 3.39 3.68 -10.82
N PHE A 31 2.32 3.44 -11.58
CA PHE A 31 2.11 3.98 -12.91
C PHE A 31 0.87 4.89 -12.89
N PRO A 32 0.96 6.15 -13.34
CA PRO A 32 -0.18 7.07 -13.33
C PRO A 32 -1.43 6.49 -14.02
N ASP A 33 -1.24 5.87 -15.18
CA ASP A 33 -2.34 5.40 -16.02
C ASP A 33 -2.83 3.99 -15.63
N LEU A 34 -1.97 3.21 -14.98
CA LEU A 34 -2.23 1.78 -14.70
C LEU A 34 -2.44 1.50 -13.21
N GLY A 35 -2.07 2.41 -12.31
CA GLY A 35 -2.07 2.19 -10.86
C GLY A 35 -0.80 1.52 -10.33
N THR A 36 -0.85 1.02 -9.09
CA THR A 36 0.33 0.45 -8.42
C THR A 36 0.44 -1.05 -8.64
N LYS A 37 1.61 -1.51 -9.09
CA LYS A 37 1.97 -2.93 -9.11
C LYS A 37 2.74 -3.26 -7.85
N LEU A 38 2.31 -4.32 -7.16
CA LEU A 38 3.06 -4.89 -6.05
C LEU A 38 3.82 -6.12 -6.55
N MET A 39 5.11 -6.11 -6.30
CA MET A 39 6.03 -7.19 -6.61
C MET A 39 6.71 -7.67 -5.32
N ILE A 40 6.82 -8.98 -5.13
CA ILE A 40 7.62 -9.58 -4.06
C ILE A 40 8.66 -10.48 -4.71
N ASN A 41 9.93 -10.29 -4.41
CA ASN A 41 11.04 -11.05 -5.00
C ASN A 41 10.96 -11.10 -6.55
N ASN A 42 10.66 -9.94 -7.15
CA ASN A 42 10.45 -9.74 -8.60
C ASN A 42 9.30 -10.55 -9.24
N LYS A 43 8.44 -11.18 -8.44
CA LYS A 43 7.18 -11.77 -8.91
C LYS A 43 6.03 -10.79 -8.71
N LYS A 44 5.21 -10.60 -9.74
CA LYS A 44 3.98 -9.78 -9.63
C LYS A 44 2.99 -10.50 -8.73
N VAL A 45 2.66 -9.86 -7.61
CA VAL A 45 1.72 -10.40 -6.62
C VAL A 45 0.35 -9.79 -6.81
N TYR A 46 0.30 -8.47 -7.03
CA TYR A 46 -0.97 -7.77 -7.14
C TYR A 46 -0.88 -6.53 -8.01
N HIS A 47 -2.00 -6.19 -8.64
CA HIS A 47 -2.16 -4.95 -9.39
C HIS A 47 -3.31 -4.16 -8.79
N LEU A 48 -2.98 -3.03 -8.18
CA LEU A 48 -3.94 -2.16 -7.54
C LEU A 48 -4.50 -1.15 -8.53
N VAL A 49 -5.73 -1.41 -8.97
CA VAL A 49 -6.52 -0.51 -9.80
C VAL A 49 -7.50 0.23 -8.88
N GLY A 50 -7.08 1.39 -8.38
CA GLY A 50 -7.89 2.21 -7.47
C GLY A 50 -7.17 3.51 -7.14
N SER A 51 -7.73 4.64 -7.58
CA SER A 51 -7.13 5.98 -7.44
C SER A 51 -6.83 6.33 -5.97
N GLU A 52 -7.65 5.85 -5.05
CA GLU A 52 -7.60 6.15 -3.62
C GLU A 52 -6.37 5.57 -2.91
N LEU A 53 -6.14 4.27 -3.02
CA LEU A 53 -4.98 3.61 -2.43
C LEU A 53 -3.69 4.02 -3.15
N ASN A 54 -3.75 4.24 -4.46
CA ASN A 54 -2.62 4.76 -5.23
C ASN A 54 -2.21 6.16 -4.76
N ARG A 55 -3.17 7.07 -4.54
CA ARG A 55 -2.91 8.40 -3.98
C ARG A 55 -2.37 8.31 -2.56
N ALA A 56 -2.96 7.48 -1.69
CA ALA A 56 -2.47 7.32 -0.33
C ALA A 56 -1.02 6.79 -0.27
N LEU A 57 -0.67 5.84 -1.13
CA LEU A 57 0.70 5.31 -1.23
C LEU A 57 1.66 6.37 -1.78
N LEU A 58 1.28 7.04 -2.86
CA LEU A 58 2.07 8.12 -3.46
C LEU A 58 2.29 9.26 -2.47
N ASP A 59 1.23 9.73 -1.79
CA ASP A 59 1.30 10.76 -0.76
C ASP A 59 2.20 10.33 0.40
N SER A 60 2.14 9.06 0.82
CA SER A 60 3.03 8.52 1.86
C SER A 60 4.50 8.48 1.43
N TRP A 61 4.80 8.20 0.16
CA TRP A 61 6.17 8.15 -0.36
C TRP A 61 6.74 9.54 -0.66
N VAL A 62 5.96 10.38 -1.34
CA VAL A 62 6.39 11.71 -1.78
C VAL A 62 6.54 12.63 -0.58
N ASN A 63 5.60 12.61 0.37
CA ASN A 63 5.65 13.54 1.50
C ASN A 63 6.65 13.14 2.60
N LYS A 64 7.34 11.99 2.48
CA LYS A 64 8.39 11.48 3.41
C LYS A 64 8.11 11.81 4.89
N ASN A 65 6.85 11.78 5.32
CA ASN A 65 6.50 12.19 6.67
C ASN A 65 6.43 10.92 7.52
N PRO A 66 7.48 10.62 8.32
CA PRO A 66 7.56 9.37 9.08
C PRO A 66 6.35 9.17 10.00
N ILE A 67 5.66 10.24 10.38
CA ILE A 67 4.45 10.20 11.20
C ILE A 67 3.26 9.61 10.42
N LEU A 68 3.07 9.97 9.15
CA LEU A 68 1.98 9.43 8.32
C LEU A 68 2.24 7.97 7.95
N THR A 69 3.48 7.62 7.62
CA THR A 69 3.90 6.23 7.39
C THR A 69 3.71 5.39 8.65
N ASN A 70 4.14 5.89 9.83
CA ASN A 70 3.93 5.20 11.11
C ASN A 70 2.44 5.07 11.46
N THR A 71 1.62 6.10 11.20
CA THR A 71 0.17 6.03 11.44
C THR A 71 -0.51 5.01 10.53
N LEU A 72 -0.09 4.91 9.26
CA LEU A 72 -0.57 3.90 8.34
C LEU A 72 -0.15 2.50 8.83
N PHE A 73 1.13 2.28 9.09
CA PHE A 73 1.64 0.99 9.58
C PHE A 73 1.01 0.56 10.90
N ARG A 74 0.84 1.48 11.85
CA ARG A 74 0.23 1.20 13.15
C ARG A 74 -1.25 0.79 13.00
N ARG A 75 -1.99 1.45 12.12
CA ARG A 75 -3.36 1.05 11.78
C ARG A 75 -3.43 -0.27 11.03
N LEU A 76 -2.43 -0.59 10.21
CA LEU A 76 -2.36 -1.89 9.53
C LEU A 76 -2.07 -3.03 10.54
N LEU A 77 -1.28 -2.76 11.58
CA LEU A 77 -0.97 -3.73 12.64
C LEU A 77 -2.13 -3.96 13.62
N GLU A 78 -2.91 -2.93 13.96
CA GLU A 78 -4.07 -3.04 14.86
C GLU A 78 -5.26 -3.81 14.25
N LEU A 79 -5.23 -4.07 12.94
CA LEU A 79 -6.29 -4.79 12.22
C LEU A 79 -5.96 -6.27 11.94
N GLN A 80 -4.79 -6.76 12.40
CA GLN A 80 -4.46 -8.18 12.50
C GLN A 80 -4.89 -8.73 13.85
#